data_AF-A0A8T3XBT2-F1
#
_entry.id   AF-A0A8T3XBT2-F1
#
_cell.length_a   1.000
_cell.length_b   1.000
_cell.length_c   1.000
_cell.angle_alpha   90.00
_cell.angle_beta   90.00
_cell.angle_gamma   90.00
#
_symmetry.space_group_name_H-M   'P 1'
#
loop_
_entity.id
_entity.type
_entity.pdbx_description
1 polymer ?
#
loop_
_entity_poly.entity_id
_entity_poly.type
_entity_poly.pdbx_seq_one_letter_code
_entity_poly.pdbx_strand_id
1 'polypeptide(L)'
;MTREIDEVIIDVIRTGVEANKRESLDTNSIYDRLEIRGSKISDSYLRARLKIMVKRGIIKRQIERDGSHQYYHYKLPGGVRA
;
A
#
# COMPACT_ATOMS: atom_id res chain seq x y z
N MET A 1 16.51 7.02 -7.80
CA MET A 1 15.57 6.05 -8.40
C MET A 1 14.55 5.47 -7.41
N THR A 2 14.87 5.22 -6.14
CA THR A 2 13.96 4.55 -5.17
C THR A 2 12.79 5.38 -4.62
N ARG A 3 12.76 6.70 -4.81
CA ARG A 3 11.66 7.56 -4.32
C ARG A 3 10.43 7.51 -5.22
N GLU A 4 10.63 7.42 -6.54
CA GLU A 4 9.54 7.43 -7.51
C GLU A 4 8.60 6.23 -7.35
N ILE A 5 9.15 5.03 -7.17
CA ILE A 5 8.33 3.83 -6.96
C ILE A 5 7.57 3.85 -5.63
N ASP A 6 8.11 4.51 -4.60
CA ASP A 6 7.40 4.65 -3.33
C ASP A 6 6.14 5.50 -3.49
N GLU A 7 6.26 6.60 -4.24
CA GLU A 7 5.14 7.50 -4.51
C GLU A 7 4.06 6.78 -5.34
N VAL A 8 4.46 5.96 -6.31
CA VAL A 8 3.52 5.15 -7.09
C VAL A 8 2.80 4.13 -6.20
N ILE A 9 3.52 3.42 -5.32
CA ILE A 9 2.90 2.46 -4.37
C ILE A 9 1.93 3.19 -3.43
N ILE A 10 2.31 4.35 -2.91
CA ILE A 10 1.45 5.18 -2.06
C ILE A 10 0.19 5.60 -2.81
N ASP A 11 0.33 6.07 -4.05
CA ASP A 11 -0.79 6.49 -4.87
C ASP A 11 -1.72 5.33 -5.21
N VAL A 12 -1.18 4.14 -5.48
CA VAL A 12 -1.98 2.92 -5.68
C VAL A 12 -2.76 2.56 -4.43
N ILE A 13 -2.13 2.61 -3.25
CA ILE A 13 -2.81 2.31 -1.98
C ILE A 13 -3.93 3.34 -1.73
N ARG A 14 -3.63 4.63 -1.91
CA ARG A 14 -4.59 5.72 -1.73
C ARG A 14 -5.79 5.58 -2.68
N THR A 15 -5.52 5.55 -3.99
CA THR A 15 -6.58 5.45 -5.01
C THR A 15 -7.36 4.15 -4.93
N GLY A 16 -6.72 3.05 -4.49
CA GLY A 16 -7.43 1.79 -4.30
C GLY A 16 -8.31 1.75 -3.05
N VAL A 17 -7.89 2.40 -1.95
CA VAL A 17 -8.74 2.60 -0.76
C VAL A 17 -9.96 3.45 -1.13
N GLU A 18 -9.75 4.57 -1.84
CA GLU A 18 -10.82 5.46 -2.30
C GLU A 18 -11.79 4.76 -3.25
N ALA A 19 -11.27 4.06 -4.28
CA ALA A 19 -12.09 3.42 -5.31
C ALA A 19 -12.94 2.25 -4.78
N ASN A 20 -12.45 1.50 -3.78
CA ASN A 20 -13.19 0.36 -3.23
C ASN A 20 -14.10 0.75 -2.06
N LYS A 21 -14.10 2.03 -1.62
CA LYS A 21 -14.68 2.45 -0.32
C LYS A 21 -14.26 1.54 0.84
N ARG A 22 -13.09 0.92 0.73
CA ARG A 22 -12.54 -0.03 1.70
C ARG A 22 -11.44 0.67 2.46
N GLU A 23 -11.39 0.46 3.76
CA GLU A 23 -10.37 1.07 4.60
C GLU A 23 -8.95 0.56 4.31
N SER A 24 -8.77 -0.54 3.56
CA SER A 24 -7.47 -1.15 3.27
C SER A 24 -7.44 -1.96 1.97
N LEU A 25 -6.23 -2.20 1.45
CA LEU A 25 -5.94 -3.06 0.29
C LEU A 25 -5.01 -4.19 0.69
N ASP A 26 -5.24 -5.40 0.17
CA ASP A 26 -4.30 -6.50 0.32
C ASP A 26 -3.09 -6.36 -0.62
N THR A 27 -2.05 -7.15 -0.36
CA THR A 27 -0.80 -7.10 -1.16
C THR A 27 -1.02 -7.42 -2.63
N ASN A 28 -1.92 -8.37 -2.95
CA ASN A 28 -2.17 -8.79 -4.33
C ASN A 28 -2.92 -7.69 -5.08
N SER A 29 -3.89 -7.04 -4.44
CA SER A 29 -4.58 -5.86 -5.01
C SER A 29 -3.62 -4.71 -5.32
N ILE A 30 -2.62 -4.48 -4.46
CA ILE A 30 -1.59 -3.45 -4.71
C ILE A 30 -0.73 -3.86 -5.92
N TYR A 31 -0.34 -5.13 -5.99
CA TYR A 31 0.48 -5.67 -7.07
C TYR A 31 -0.23 -5.56 -8.44
N ASP A 32 -1.48 -6.01 -8.52
CA ASP A 32 -2.31 -5.96 -9.72
C ASP A 32 -2.45 -4.51 -10.24
N ARG A 33 -2.71 -3.56 -9.34
CA ARG A 33 -2.82 -2.14 -9.68
C ARG A 33 -1.50 -1.52 -10.14
N LEU A 34 -0.37 -1.98 -9.62
CA LEU A 34 0.94 -1.54 -10.09
C LEU A 34 1.23 -2.04 -11.50
N GLU A 35 0.86 -3.29 -11.81
CA GLU A 35 0.97 -3.84 -13.15
C GLU A 35 0.10 -3.08 -14.16
N ILE A 36 -1.15 -2.76 -13.80
CA ILE A 36 -2.05 -1.96 -14.64
C ILE A 36 -1.46 -0.58 -14.96
N ARG A 37 -0.72 0.02 -14.01
CA ARG A 37 -0.04 1.30 -14.21
C ARG A 37 1.30 1.20 -14.95
N GLY A 38 1.64 0.02 -15.46
CA GLY A 38 2.92 -0.24 -16.15
C GLY A 38 4.13 -0.27 -15.22
N SER A 39 3.92 -0.25 -13.90
CA SER A 39 4.99 -0.34 -12.90
C SER A 39 5.28 -1.80 -12.58
N LYS A 40 6.11 -2.43 -13.40
CA LYS A 40 6.56 -3.80 -13.17
C LYS A 40 7.61 -3.84 -12.06
N ILE A 41 7.21 -4.29 -10.88
CA ILE A 41 8.11 -4.60 -9.78
C ILE A 41 7.91 -6.05 -9.34
N SER A 42 8.96 -6.70 -8.85
CA SER A 42 8.83 -8.04 -8.29
C SER A 42 8.03 -8.01 -6.98
N ASP A 43 7.25 -9.06 -6.71
CA ASP A 43 6.51 -9.22 -5.44
C ASP A 43 7.43 -9.08 -4.22
N SER A 44 8.63 -9.67 -4.26
CA SER A 44 9.63 -9.56 -3.21
C SER A 44 10.07 -8.10 -2.96
N TYR A 45 10.19 -7.31 -4.03
CA TYR A 45 10.52 -5.90 -3.96
C TYR A 45 9.36 -5.10 -3.37
N LEU A 46 8.12 -5.33 -3.82
CA LEU A 46 6.92 -4.69 -3.27
C LEU A 46 6.80 -4.96 -1.77
N ARG A 47 6.92 -6.22 -1.34
CA ARG A 47 6.88 -6.59 0.09
C ARG A 47 7.96 -5.90 0.91
N ALA A 48 9.17 -5.79 0.37
CA ALA A 48 10.25 -5.07 1.03
C ALA A 48 9.92 -3.57 1.17
N ARG A 49 9.38 -2.93 0.12
CA ARG A 49 8.94 -1.52 0.18
C ARG A 49 7.82 -1.32 1.18
N LEU A 50 6.78 -2.15 1.15
CA LEU A 50 5.66 -2.08 2.09
C LEU A 50 6.15 -2.20 3.54
N LYS A 51 7.07 -3.14 3.83
CA LYS A 51 7.67 -3.27 5.16
C LYS A 51 8.42 -2.01 5.60
N ILE A 52 9.16 -1.37 4.69
CA ILE A 52 9.87 -0.11 4.96
C ILE A 52 8.87 1.03 5.21
N MET A 53 7.82 1.16 4.40
CA MET A 53 6.80 2.19 4.56
C MET A 53 6.02 2.05 5.87
N VAL A 54 5.73 0.82 6.28
CA VAL A 54 5.14 0.51 7.60
C VAL A 54 6.09 0.94 8.72
N LYS A 55 7.38 0.58 8.63
CA LYS A 55 8.39 0.98 9.62
C LYS A 55 8.55 2.50 9.73
N ARG A 56 8.37 3.21 8.61
CA ARG A 56 8.40 4.69 8.54
C ARG A 56 7.09 5.35 8.96
N GLY A 57 6.03 4.59 9.20
CA GLY A 57 4.71 5.09 9.61
C GLY A 57 3.92 5.78 8.48
N ILE A 58 4.30 5.58 7.22
CA ILE A 58 3.63 6.17 6.04
C ILE A 58 2.32 5.42 5.76
N ILE A 59 2.40 4.10 5.82
CA ILE A 59 1.24 3.21 5.72
C ILE A 59 1.16 2.39 7.00
N LYS A 60 -0.03 1.92 7.33
CA LYS A 60 -0.24 0.96 8.41
C LYS A 60 -0.57 -0.39 7.79
N ARG A 61 -0.16 -1.46 8.48
CA ARG A 61 -0.42 -2.84 8.09
C ARG A 61 -1.35 -3.49 9.10
N GLN A 62 -2.39 -4.13 8.60
CA GLN A 62 -3.28 -4.99 9.36
C GLN A 62 -3.09 -6.43 8.85
N ILE A 63 -2.93 -7.38 9.76
CA ILE A 63 -2.80 -8.79 9.42
C ILE A 63 -4.06 -9.48 9.94
N GLU A 64 -4.66 -10.36 9.15
CA GLU A 64 -5.76 -11.20 9.66
C GLU A 64 -5.29 -12.05 10.84
N ARG A 65 -6.23 -12.43 11.72
CA ARG A 65 -5.93 -13.26 12.90
C ARG A 65 -5.26 -14.59 12.55
N ASP A 66 -5.53 -15.10 11.35
CA ASP A 66 -4.97 -16.34 10.82
C ASP A 66 -3.58 -16.16 10.17
N GLY A 67 -3.12 -14.90 9.98
CA GLY A 67 -1.83 -14.61 9.34
C GLY A 67 -1.84 -14.74 7.81
N SER A 68 -2.90 -15.28 7.23
CA SER A 68 -3.04 -15.59 5.81
C SER A 68 -3.04 -14.37 4.89
N HIS A 69 -3.63 -13.25 5.32
CA HIS A 69 -3.64 -12.02 4.53
C HIS A 69 -3.11 -10.80 5.27
N GLN A 70 -2.45 -9.95 4.51
CA GLN A 70 -1.91 -8.67 4.95
C GLN A 70 -2.57 -7.56 4.15
N TYR A 71 -3.25 -6.69 4.88
CA TYR A 71 -3.89 -5.49 4.39
C TYR A 71 -3.06 -4.27 4.75
N TYR A 72 -3.06 -3.29 3.87
CA TYR A 72 -2.33 -2.03 3.99
C TYR A 72 -3.28 -0.89 3.76
N HIS A 73 -3.17 0.13 4.60
CA HIS A 73 -3.93 1.36 4.41
C HIS A 73 -3.03 2.58 4.51
N TYR A 74 -3.32 3.55 3.66
CA TYR A 74 -2.61 4.81 3.65
C TYR A 74 -3.04 5.62 4.87
N LYS A 75 -2.08 5.99 5.73
CA LYS A 75 -2.36 6.90 6.84
C LYS A 75 -2.15 8.31 6.30
N LEU A 76 -3.24 9.03 6.03
CA LEU A 76 -3.14 10.46 5.80
C LEU A 76 -2.37 11.11 6.97
N PRO A 77 -1.31 11.91 6.72
CA PRO A 77 -0.74 12.76 7.74
C PRO A 77 -1.78 13.82 8.11
N GLY A 78 -2.60 13.54 9.13
CA GLY A 78 -3.79 14.30 9.49
C GLY A 78 -5.02 13.80 8.71
N GLY A 79 -6.11 13.35 9.31
CA GLY A 79 -6.54 13.75 10.64
C GLY A 79 -6.59 15.26 10.78
N VAL A 80 -6.91 16.01 9.71
CA VAL A 80 -7.53 17.31 9.94
C VAL A 80 -8.92 16.97 10.47
N ARG A 81 -9.02 16.92 11.80
CA ARG A 81 -10.27 17.18 12.49
C ARG A 81 -10.79 18.52 11.93
N ALA A 82 -11.85 18.47 11.14
CA ALA A 82 -12.81 19.56 11.12
C ALA A 82 -13.69 19.41 12.36
#